data_AF-A0A352IPB3-F1
#
_entry.id   AF-A0A352IPB3-F1
#
_cell.length_a   1.000
_cell.length_b   1.000
_cell.length_c   1.000
_cell.angle_alpha   90.00
_cell.angle_beta   90.00
_cell.angle_gamma   90.00
#
_symmetry.space_group_name_H-M   'P 1'
#
loop_
_entity.id
_entity.type
_entity.pdbx_description
1 polymer ?
#
loop_
_entity_poly.entity_id
_entity_poly.type
_entity_poly.pdbx_seq_one_letter_code
_entity_poly.pdbx_strand_id
1 'polypeptide(L)'
;MLETFFSTYISSTIRFLFLLAPFFVVTMFLALTRGLPAIEKTSIIRRACVSAFMMGVILFFAGPLLFSAIGITLNSFRIGAGSLLFL
;
A
#
# COMPACT_ATOMS: atom_id res chain seq x y z
N MET A 1 -21.90 -10.45 19.31
CA MET A 1 -20.61 -9.74 19.56
C MET A 1 -19.46 -10.48 18.89
N LEU A 2 -19.21 -11.75 19.23
CA LEU A 2 -18.11 -12.52 18.64
C LEU A 2 -18.24 -12.70 17.12
N GLU A 3 -19.43 -13.07 16.62
CA GLU A 3 -19.65 -13.25 15.17
C GLU A 3 -19.47 -11.96 14.37
N THR A 4 -19.94 -10.83 14.91
CA THR A 4 -19.79 -9.51 14.30
C THR A 4 -18.32 -9.09 14.25
N PHE A 5 -17.56 -9.42 15.30
CA PHE A 5 -16.12 -9.22 15.34
C PHE A 5 -15.41 -10.04 14.26
N PHE A 6 -15.67 -11.35 14.17
CA PHE A 6 -15.05 -12.21 13.15
C PHE A 6 -15.39 -11.76 11.73
N SER A 7 -16.65 -11.43 11.45
CA SER A 7 -17.08 -10.91 10.15
C SER A 7 -16.34 -9.62 9.77
N THR A 8 -16.24 -8.66 10.70
CA THR A 8 -15.56 -7.38 10.47
C THR A 8 -14.06 -7.56 10.30
N TYR A 9 -13.45 -8.43 11.12
CA TYR A 9 -12.01 -8.72 11.07
C TYR A 9 -11.62 -9.35 9.73
N ILE A 10 -12.34 -10.40 9.30
CA ILE A 10 -12.10 -11.07 8.02
C ILE A 10 -12.29 -10.08 6.86
N SER A 11 -13.40 -9.34 6.86
CA SER A 11 -13.69 -8.36 5.81
C SER A 11 -12.60 -7.28 5.71
N SER A 12 -12.17 -6.74 6.85
CA SER A 12 -11.13 -5.70 6.89
C SER A 12 -9.78 -6.27 6.46
N THR A 13 -9.43 -7.47 6.90
CA THR A 13 -8.17 -8.13 6.54
C THR A 13 -8.08 -8.35 5.04
N ILE A 14 -9.15 -8.87 4.42
CA ILE A 14 -9.21 -9.06 2.98
C ILE A 14 -9.08 -7.71 2.26
N ARG A 15 -9.82 -6.67 2.70
CA ARG A 15 -9.71 -5.32 2.10
C ARG A 15 -8.30 -4.76 2.18
N PHE A 16 -7.63 -4.88 3.32
CA PHE A 16 -6.25 -4.41 3.48
C PHE A 16 -5.25 -5.25 2.68
N LEU A 17 -5.46 -6.56 2.56
CA LEU A 17 -4.61 -7.42 1.74
C LEU A 17 -4.61 -6.96 0.28
N PHE A 18 -5.79 -6.68 -0.29
CA PHE A 18 -5.88 -6.16 -1.66
C PHE A 18 -5.38 -4.71 -1.75
N LEU A 19 -5.70 -3.86 -0.78
CA LEU A 19 -5.29 -2.45 -0.80
C LEU A 19 -3.76 -2.27 -0.70
N LEU A 20 -3.08 -3.11 0.08
CA LEU A 20 -1.63 -3.06 0.25
C LEU A 20 -0.86 -3.73 -0.89
N ALA A 21 -1.53 -4.47 -1.77
CA ALA A 21 -0.95 -5.16 -2.92
C ALA A 21 0.38 -5.89 -2.59
N PRO A 22 0.45 -6.68 -1.50
CA PRO A 22 1.72 -7.14 -0.94
C PRO A 22 2.51 -8.01 -1.92
N PHE A 23 1.83 -8.82 -2.73
CA PHE A 23 2.47 -9.66 -3.74
C PHE A 23 3.17 -8.83 -4.80
N PHE A 24 2.53 -7.76 -5.30
CA PHE A 24 3.13 -6.86 -6.29
C PHE A 24 4.37 -6.16 -5.74
N VAL A 25 4.31 -5.66 -4.50
CA VAL A 25 5.44 -4.97 -3.89
C VAL A 25 6.62 -5.92 -3.67
N VAL A 26 6.35 -7.15 -3.20
CA VAL A 26 7.40 -8.15 -2.97
C VAL A 26 8.02 -8.61 -4.29
N THR A 27 7.23 -8.87 -5.33
CA THR A 27 7.76 -9.29 -6.64
C THR A 27 8.60 -8.19 -7.28
N MET A 28 8.14 -6.93 -7.22
CA MET A 28 8.88 -5.79 -7.70
C MET A 28 10.19 -5.59 -6.94
N PHE A 29 10.18 -5.73 -5.61
CA PHE A 29 11.39 -5.69 -4.80
C PHE A 29 12.40 -6.78 -5.21
N LEU A 30 11.95 -8.02 -5.39
CA LEU A 30 12.81 -9.13 -5.80
C LEU A 30 13.37 -8.92 -7.22
N ALA A 31 12.57 -8.41 -8.14
CA ALA A 31 12.99 -8.11 -9.50
C ALA A 31 14.07 -7.01 -9.53
N LEU A 32 13.84 -5.90 -8.81
CA LEU A 32 14.74 -4.76 -8.79
C LEU A 32 16.03 -5.00 -7.99
N THR A 33 16.01 -5.92 -7.03
CA THR A 33 17.18 -6.24 -6.19
C THR A 33 17.89 -7.54 -6.59
N ARG A 34 17.53 -8.12 -7.74
CA ARG A 34 18.16 -9.35 -8.24
C ARG A 34 19.65 -9.12 -8.50
N GLY A 35 20.49 -10.02 -7.97
CA GLY A 35 21.95 -9.91 -8.10
C GLY A 35 22.64 -9.03 -7.06
N LEU A 36 21.90 -8.27 -6.24
CA LEU A 36 22.50 -7.47 -5.18
C LEU A 36 22.95 -8.31 -3.97
N PRO A 37 24.04 -7.92 -3.29
CA PRO A 37 24.45 -8.51 -2.01
C PRO A 37 23.38 -8.35 -0.92
N ALA A 38 23.35 -9.26 0.05
CA ALA A 38 22.37 -9.23 1.14
C ALA A 38 22.39 -7.93 1.97
N ILE A 39 23.59 -7.35 2.15
CA ILE A 39 23.76 -6.10 2.90
C ILE A 39 23.05 -4.91 2.23
N GLU A 40 23.10 -4.84 0.90
CA GLU A 40 22.45 -3.79 0.12
C GLU A 40 20.93 -3.98 0.12
N LYS A 41 20.46 -5.22 -0.02
CA LYS A 41 19.02 -5.55 0.08
C LYS A 41 18.42 -5.07 1.39
N THR A 42 19.07 -5.36 2.52
CA THR A 42 18.60 -4.92 3.85
C THR A 42 18.57 -3.40 3.98
N SER A 43 19.56 -2.70 3.42
CA SER A 43 19.56 -1.23 3.36
C SER A 43 18.36 -0.69 2.56
N ILE A 44 18.06 -1.29 1.40
CA ILE A 44 16.92 -0.92 0.57
C ILE A 44 15.60 -1.16 1.31
N ILE A 45 15.43 -2.32 1.97
CA ILE A 45 14.23 -2.61 2.77
C ILE A 45 14.00 -1.54 3.83
N ARG A 46 15.04 -1.19 4.60
CA ARG A 46 14.93 -0.16 5.64
C ARG A 46 14.53 1.20 5.06
N ARG A 47 15.16 1.61 3.96
CA ARG A 47 14.85 2.86 3.27
C ARG A 47 13.43 2.87 2.73
N ALA A 48 12.98 1.77 2.13
CA ALA A 48 11.63 1.62 1.61
C ALA A 48 10.56 1.68 2.70
N CYS A 49 10.79 1.04 3.85
CA CYS A 49 9.89 1.13 5.00
C CYS A 49 9.79 2.55 5.53
N VAL A 50 10.93 3.24 5.70
CA VAL A 50 10.95 4.64 6.16
C VAL A 50 10.28 5.56 5.15
N SER A 51 10.54 5.39 3.85
CA SER A 51 9.90 6.20 2.82
C SER A 51 8.39 5.97 2.77
N ALA A 52 7.94 4.71 2.83
CA ALA A 52 6.52 4.37 2.86
C ALA A 52 5.82 4.96 4.10
N PHE A 53 6.46 4.90 5.26
CA PHE A 53 5.94 5.52 6.49
C PHE A 53 5.80 7.04 6.33
N MET A 54 6.84 7.71 5.87
CA MET A 54 6.82 9.16 5.66
C MET A 54 5.78 9.57 4.62
N MET A 55 5.69 8.85 3.50
CA MET A 55 4.65 9.08 2.49
C MET A 55 3.25 8.90 3.08
N GLY A 56 3.07 7.86 3.90
CA GLY A 56 1.81 7.59 4.60
C GLY A 56 1.41 8.75 5.52
N VAL A 57 2.35 9.26 6.33
CA VAL A 57 2.12 10.42 7.21
C VAL A 57 1.78 11.67 6.40
N ILE A 58 2.53 11.95 5.33
CA ILE A 58 2.28 13.12 4.47
C ILE A 58 0.90 13.02 3.84
N LEU A 59 0.57 11.87 3.23
CA LEU A 59 -0.72 11.66 2.58
C LEU A 59 -1.88 11.59 3.59
N PHE A 60 -1.63 11.20 4.83
CA PHE A 60 -2.65 11.25 5.89
C PHE A 60 -3.12 12.69 6.14
N PHE A 61 -2.19 13.65 6.23
CA PHE A 61 -2.53 15.06 6.45
C PHE A 61 -2.90 15.81 5.17
N ALA A 62 -2.18 15.56 4.08
CA ALA A 62 -2.32 16.31 2.83
C ALA A 62 -3.24 15.64 1.79
N GLY A 63 -3.64 14.38 2.00
CA GLY A 63 -4.43 13.59 1.04
C GLY A 63 -5.74 14.27 0.61
N PRO A 64 -6.58 14.77 1.53
CA PRO A 64 -7.80 15.49 1.16
C PRO A 64 -7.53 16.76 0.35
N LEU A 65 -6.46 17.50 0.69
CA LEU A 65 -6.05 18.71 -0.03
C LEU A 65 -5.59 18.38 -1.46
N LEU A 66 -4.75 17.35 -1.60
CA LEU A 66 -4.32 16.83 -2.90
C LEU A 66 -5.54 16.43 -3.73
N PHE A 67 -6.40 15.55 -3.20
CA PHE A 67 -7.58 15.05 -3.89
C PHE A 67 -8.52 16.17 -4.34
N SER A 68 -8.72 17.20 -3.51
CA SER A 68 -9.50 18.38 -3.89
C SER A 68 -8.82 19.20 -5.00
N ALA A 69 -7.49 19.34 -5.00
CA ALA A 69 -6.76 20.13 -5.99
C ALA A 69 -6.76 19.48 -7.39
N ILE A 70 -6.68 18.15 -7.45
CA ILE A 70 -6.78 17.37 -8.71
C ILE A 70 -8.22 17.01 -9.08
N GLY A 71 -9.22 17.33 -8.24
CA GLY A 71 -10.64 17.07 -8.52
C GLY A 71 -11.02 15.58 -8.48
N ILE A 72 -10.26 14.74 -7.77
CA ILE A 72 -10.59 13.31 -7.60
C ILE A 72 -11.17 13.04 -6.21
N THR A 73 -12.08 12.08 -6.11
CA THR A 73 -12.56 11.62 -4.80
C THR A 73 -11.71 10.46 -4.27
N LEU A 74 -11.67 10.30 -2.96
CA LEU A 74 -11.01 9.16 -2.31
C LEU A 74 -11.61 7.82 -2.78
N ASN A 75 -12.91 7.79 -3.09
CA ASN A 75 -13.57 6.60 -3.63
C ASN A 75 -13.10 6.29 -5.06
N SER A 76 -13.02 7.31 -5.92
CA SER A 76 -12.47 7.17 -7.28
C SER A 76 -11.02 6.68 -7.27
N PHE A 77 -10.20 7.22 -6.36
CA PHE A 77 -8.81 6.76 -6.19
C PHE A 77 -8.73 5.28 -5.79
N ARG A 78 -9.57 4.84 -4.84
CA ARG A 78 -9.61 3.42 -4.41
C ARG A 78 -10.02 2.47 -5.52
N ILE A 79 -10.98 2.86 -6.37
CA ILE A 79 -11.40 2.06 -7.53
C ILE A 79 -10.24 1.96 -8.53
N GLY A 80 -9.61 3.10 -8.88
CA GLY A 80 -8.48 3.12 -9.82
C GLY A 80 -7.28 2.30 -9.34
N ALA A 81 -6.92 2.42 -8.06
CA ALA A 81 -5.86 1.61 -7.45
C ALA A 81 -6.19 0.10 -7.46
N GLY A 82 -7.46 -0.26 -7.23
CA GLY A 82 -7.92 -1.64 -7.36
C GLY A 82 -7.86 -2.17 -8.80
N SER A 83 -8.19 -1.33 -9.79
CA SER A 83 -8.13 -1.70 -11.20
C SER A 83 -6.71 -2.01 -11.68
N LEU A 84 -5.69 -1.34 -11.14
CA LEU A 84 -4.29 -1.60 -11.46
C LEU A 84 -3.83 -3.01 -11.07
N LEU A 85 -4.50 -3.68 -10.13
CA LEU A 85 -4.16 -5.05 -9.71
C LEU A 85 -4.57 -6.11 -10.75
N PHE A 86 -5.40 -5.76 -11.73
CA PHE A 86 -5.78 -6.66 -12.82
C PHE A 86 -4.82 -6.61 -14.02
N LEU A 87 -3.87 -5.66 -14.02
CA LEU A 87 -2.82 -5.52 -15.04
C LEU A 87 -1.54 -6.25 -14.60
#